data_AF-A0AA51YIM7-F1
#
_entry.id   AF-A0AA51YIM7-F1
#
_cell.length_a   1.000
_cell.length_b   1.000
_cell.length_c   1.000
_cell.angle_alpha   90.00
_cell.angle_beta   90.00
_cell.angle_gamma   90.00
#
_symmetry.space_group_name_H-M   'P 1'
#
loop_
_entity.id
_entity.type
_entity.pdbx_description
1 polymer ?
#
loop_
_entity_poly.entity_id
_entity_poly.type
_entity_poly.pdbx_seq_one_letter_code
_entity_poly.pdbx_strand_id
1 'polypeptide(L)'
;MSPEMQPHDDTTLISSSRQYIASMLDKLPESLKDAGRETVVQVVCDELRRIPVPLLGSILAKAVEKQFGGEKATDDSVYELGEMLQSMQESDDAFQRQLESINIFLPEVMEAITQQEQRMEERDTPDLRVLSAKPDLKYPVNDNELRIILSNTGGSSVMVDEIFLEVKDWEPDTNIDFSMPAAPMQMLFLKAELSVEKSEYTLFSLNDTQPRIFGERGDGAELIVIQLSSINNAKYSLQLRIPYQDLSTGNKGIIYYPDTGENLIELSFPYSPGWNQDITPESILEGTKIFSQMELKFRKIYSILKDVYRSDEKNIETANEKLFAAGLTTGIGTFPDIGSMLLVFGPIFLELAPSDRSIEAEKLIQDIRAMLPEKSQSF
;
A
#
# COMPACT_ATOMS: atom_id res chain seq x y z
N MET A 1 -42.55 -5.48 -18.96
CA MET A 1 -41.69 -4.29 -18.93
C MET A 1 -41.06 -4.28 -17.56
N SER A 2 -39.82 -4.74 -17.47
CA SER A 2 -39.04 -4.66 -16.23
C SER A 2 -38.79 -3.19 -15.92
N PRO A 3 -38.89 -2.74 -14.66
CA PRO A 3 -38.52 -1.38 -14.32
C PRO A 3 -37.04 -1.19 -14.70
N GLU A 4 -36.73 -0.19 -15.51
CA GLU A 4 -35.35 0.29 -15.63
C GLU A 4 -34.94 0.77 -14.23
N MET A 5 -34.06 0.03 -13.55
CA MET A 5 -33.41 0.52 -12.34
C MET A 5 -32.60 1.75 -12.75
N GLN A 6 -33.07 2.93 -12.34
CA GLN A 6 -32.26 4.14 -12.41
C GLN A 6 -31.05 3.93 -11.48
N PRO A 7 -29.82 4.25 -11.91
CA PRO A 7 -28.68 4.25 -11.01
C PRO A 7 -28.99 5.18 -9.83
N HIS A 8 -28.83 4.66 -8.61
CA HIS A 8 -29.05 5.45 -7.40
C HIS A 8 -28.10 6.65 -7.39
N ASP A 9 -28.62 7.84 -7.06
CA ASP A 9 -27.79 9.03 -6.83
C ASP A 9 -26.89 8.75 -5.62
N ASP A 10 -25.57 8.92 -5.76
CA ASP A 10 -24.56 8.58 -4.74
C ASP A 10 -24.88 9.15 -3.34
N THR A 11 -25.46 10.36 -3.31
CA THR A 11 -25.91 11.04 -2.09
C THR A 11 -27.09 10.37 -1.39
N THR A 12 -27.95 9.64 -2.11
CA THR A 12 -29.11 8.95 -1.53
C THR A 12 -28.73 7.68 -0.77
N LEU A 13 -27.70 6.96 -1.22
CA LEU A 13 -27.19 5.75 -0.57
C LEU A 13 -26.45 6.07 0.73
N ILE A 14 -25.62 7.11 0.72
CA ILE A 14 -24.89 7.59 1.91
C ILE A 14 -25.86 8.09 2.97
N SER A 15 -26.78 8.97 2.58
CA SER A 15 -27.75 9.54 3.52
C SER A 15 -28.68 8.48 4.11
N SER A 16 -29.10 7.48 3.32
CA SER A 16 -29.90 6.35 3.81
C SER A 16 -29.12 5.48 4.81
N SER A 17 -27.85 5.19 4.53
CA SER A 17 -26.99 4.42 5.43
C SER A 17 -26.74 5.18 6.74
N ARG A 18 -26.49 6.49 6.65
CA ARG A 18 -26.33 7.39 7.79
C ARG A 18 -27.56 7.43 8.68
N GLN A 19 -28.74 7.60 8.09
CA GLN A 19 -30.02 7.59 8.82
C GLN A 19 -30.28 6.23 9.49
N TYR A 20 -29.87 5.14 8.86
CA TYR A 20 -29.97 3.81 9.48
C TYR A 20 -29.08 3.69 10.71
N ILE A 21 -27.81 4.13 10.65
CA ILE A 21 -26.89 4.14 11.80
C ILE A 21 -27.47 4.97 12.95
N ALA A 22 -28.01 6.15 12.66
CA ALA A 22 -28.68 6.98 13.68
C ALA A 22 -29.84 6.21 14.35
N SER A 23 -30.72 5.62 13.55
CA SER A 23 -31.84 4.82 14.08
C SER A 23 -31.37 3.57 14.84
N MET A 24 -30.27 2.95 14.45
CA MET A 24 -29.70 1.79 15.13
C MET A 24 -29.21 2.20 16.51
N LEU A 25 -28.41 3.27 16.61
CA LEU A 25 -27.88 3.78 17.88
C LEU A 25 -28.99 4.12 18.88
N ASP A 26 -30.09 4.72 18.41
CA ASP A 26 -31.27 5.03 19.24
C ASP A 26 -32.02 3.78 19.74
N LYS A 27 -31.92 2.67 19.01
CA LYS A 27 -32.64 1.42 19.28
C LYS A 27 -31.78 0.36 19.97
N LEU A 28 -30.50 0.65 20.24
CA LEU A 28 -29.63 -0.29 20.92
C LEU A 28 -30.22 -0.64 22.30
N PRO A 29 -30.41 -1.93 22.62
CA PRO A 29 -31.02 -2.35 23.87
C PRO A 29 -30.26 -1.81 25.08
N GLU A 30 -30.96 -1.29 26.08
CA GLU A 30 -30.32 -0.86 27.34
C GLU A 30 -29.56 -2.00 28.03
N SER A 31 -29.98 -3.24 27.80
CA SER A 31 -29.32 -4.45 28.30
C SER A 31 -27.88 -4.63 27.81
N LEU A 32 -27.46 -3.91 26.75
CA LEU A 32 -26.06 -3.90 26.30
C LEU A 32 -25.12 -3.20 27.28
N LYS A 33 -25.63 -2.31 28.16
CA LYS A 33 -24.83 -1.64 29.19
C LYS A 33 -24.20 -2.63 30.18
N ASP A 34 -24.86 -3.77 30.40
CA ASP A 34 -24.44 -4.83 31.31
C ASP A 34 -23.86 -6.06 30.59
N ALA A 35 -23.75 -6.01 29.25
CA ALA A 35 -23.28 -7.13 28.43
C ALA A 35 -21.75 -7.20 28.38
N GLY A 36 -21.22 -8.37 28.02
CA GLY A 36 -19.80 -8.53 27.71
C GLY A 36 -19.42 -7.75 26.45
N ARG A 37 -18.20 -7.22 26.42
CA ARG A 37 -17.67 -6.37 25.33
C ARG A 37 -17.78 -7.03 23.96
N GLU A 38 -17.39 -8.30 23.87
CA GLU A 38 -17.53 -9.10 22.65
C GLU A 38 -18.98 -9.17 22.16
N THR A 39 -19.93 -9.34 23.08
CA THR A 39 -21.37 -9.36 22.77
C THR A 39 -21.85 -8.01 22.25
N VAL A 40 -21.37 -6.90 22.81
CA VAL A 40 -21.72 -5.55 22.33
C VAL A 40 -21.24 -5.36 20.89
N VAL A 41 -19.98 -5.68 20.59
CA VAL A 41 -19.42 -5.56 19.24
C VAL A 41 -20.16 -6.46 18.26
N GLN A 42 -20.50 -7.68 18.66
CA GLN A 42 -21.25 -8.62 17.81
C GLN A 42 -22.64 -8.09 17.44
N VAL A 43 -23.40 -7.58 18.42
CA VAL A 43 -24.74 -7.01 18.18
C VAL A 43 -24.66 -5.80 17.24
N VAL A 44 -23.65 -4.94 17.42
CA VAL A 44 -23.42 -3.81 16.50
C VAL A 44 -23.13 -4.32 15.08
N CYS A 45 -22.26 -5.32 14.92
CA CYS A 45 -21.96 -5.89 13.60
C CYS A 45 -23.20 -6.49 12.92
N ASP A 46 -24.07 -7.16 13.68
CA ASP A 46 -25.32 -7.73 13.16
C ASP A 46 -26.30 -6.66 12.68
N GLU A 47 -26.37 -5.51 13.36
CA GLU A 47 -27.18 -4.39 12.91
C GLU A 47 -26.56 -3.65 11.71
N LEU A 48 -25.25 -3.51 11.65
CA LEU A 48 -24.56 -2.90 10.51
C LEU A 48 -24.79 -3.69 9.21
N ARG A 49 -24.89 -5.02 9.28
CA ARG A 49 -25.24 -5.87 8.12
C ARG A 49 -26.64 -5.60 7.56
N ARG A 50 -27.52 -4.96 8.34
CA ARG A 50 -28.89 -4.60 7.94
C ARG A 50 -29.01 -3.20 7.36
N ILE A 51 -27.89 -2.49 7.17
CA ILE A 51 -27.88 -1.22 6.46
C ILE A 51 -28.57 -1.40 5.08
N PRO A 52 -29.39 -0.44 4.60
CA PRO A 52 -30.14 -0.54 3.33
C PRO A 52 -29.28 -0.69 2.08
N VAL A 53 -27.95 -0.63 2.23
CA VAL A 53 -26.94 -0.84 1.21
C VAL A 53 -26.13 -2.09 1.63
N PRO A 54 -26.55 -3.30 1.25
CA PRO A 54 -26.04 -4.55 1.84
C PRO A 54 -24.53 -4.75 1.70
N LEU A 55 -23.95 -4.35 0.56
CA LEU A 55 -22.51 -4.42 0.33
C LEU A 55 -21.73 -3.52 1.31
N LEU A 56 -22.17 -2.27 1.47
CA LEU A 56 -21.57 -1.33 2.41
C LEU A 56 -21.73 -1.79 3.86
N GLY A 57 -22.94 -2.26 4.22
CA GLY A 57 -23.22 -2.79 5.56
C GLY A 57 -22.34 -3.99 5.91
N SER A 58 -22.15 -4.92 4.97
CA SER A 58 -21.29 -6.09 5.15
C SER A 58 -19.81 -5.73 5.31
N ILE A 59 -19.29 -4.85 4.44
CA ILE A 59 -17.89 -4.38 4.52
C ILE A 59 -17.65 -3.64 5.84
N LEU A 60 -18.56 -2.75 6.23
CA LEU A 60 -18.46 -1.98 7.47
C LEU A 60 -18.52 -2.89 8.70
N ALA A 61 -19.46 -3.83 8.76
CA ALA A 61 -19.55 -4.79 9.85
C ALA A 61 -18.27 -5.62 9.99
N LYS A 62 -17.68 -6.06 8.88
CA LYS A 62 -16.42 -6.83 8.89
C LYS A 62 -15.21 -5.99 9.32
N ALA A 63 -15.14 -4.73 8.89
CA ALA A 63 -14.09 -3.81 9.35
C ALA A 63 -14.19 -3.56 10.86
N VAL A 64 -15.40 -3.33 11.38
CA VAL A 64 -15.66 -3.18 12.81
C VAL A 64 -15.27 -4.43 13.59
N GLU A 65 -15.71 -5.60 13.14
CA GLU A 65 -15.38 -6.89 13.77
C GLU A 65 -13.87 -7.10 13.88
N LYS A 66 -13.11 -6.76 12.82
CA LYS A 66 -11.64 -6.91 12.78
C LYS A 66 -10.90 -5.93 13.70
N GLN A 67 -11.42 -4.70 13.81
CA GLN A 67 -10.78 -3.63 14.57
C GLN A 67 -11.10 -3.70 16.07
N PHE A 68 -12.36 -3.98 16.41
CA PHE A 68 -12.87 -3.85 17.78
C PHE A 68 -13.33 -5.19 18.40
N GLY A 69 -13.46 -6.27 17.64
CA GLY A 69 -14.01 -7.56 18.10
C GLY A 69 -12.99 -8.56 18.65
N GLY A 70 -13.51 -9.69 19.17
CA GLY A 70 -12.72 -10.79 19.71
C GLY A 70 -11.81 -10.39 20.88
N GLU A 71 -10.57 -10.88 20.90
CA GLU A 71 -9.58 -10.56 21.95
C GLU A 71 -9.24 -9.07 22.05
N LYS A 72 -9.58 -8.26 21.04
CA LYS A 72 -9.39 -6.80 21.04
C LYS A 72 -10.53 -6.04 21.70
N ALA A 73 -11.63 -6.71 22.07
CA ALA A 73 -12.79 -6.09 22.69
C ALA A 73 -12.47 -5.65 24.14
N THR A 74 -12.08 -4.39 24.30
CA THR A 74 -11.85 -3.70 25.58
C THR A 74 -12.94 -2.65 25.82
N ASP A 75 -13.02 -2.10 27.04
CA ASP A 75 -13.98 -1.00 27.30
C ASP A 75 -13.64 0.22 26.44
N ASP A 76 -12.36 0.50 26.25
CA ASP A 76 -11.87 1.57 25.38
C ASP A 76 -12.25 1.32 23.91
N SER A 77 -12.10 0.08 23.42
CA SER A 77 -12.46 -0.25 22.03
C SER A 77 -13.97 -0.14 21.77
N VAL A 78 -14.80 -0.48 22.75
CA VAL A 78 -16.26 -0.31 22.68
C VAL A 78 -16.64 1.18 22.72
N TYR A 79 -15.94 1.97 23.52
CA TYR A 79 -16.11 3.43 23.55
C TYR A 79 -15.72 4.07 22.22
N GLU A 80 -14.55 3.72 21.66
CA GLU A 80 -14.07 4.17 20.35
C GLU A 80 -15.03 3.79 19.22
N LEU A 81 -15.57 2.56 19.25
CA LEU A 81 -16.61 2.11 18.31
C LEU A 81 -17.86 2.99 18.42
N GLY A 82 -18.28 3.32 19.65
CA GLY A 82 -19.40 4.24 19.90
C GLY A 82 -19.16 5.63 19.32
N GLU A 83 -17.99 6.22 19.58
CA GLU A 83 -17.61 7.53 19.03
C GLU A 83 -17.56 7.54 17.51
N MET A 84 -17.00 6.49 16.91
CA MET A 84 -16.95 6.33 15.46
C MET A 84 -18.36 6.32 14.85
N LEU A 85 -19.28 5.50 15.37
CA LEU A 85 -20.66 5.41 14.89
C LEU A 85 -21.44 6.71 15.12
N GLN A 86 -21.20 7.39 16.26
CA GLN A 86 -21.79 8.71 16.53
C GLN A 86 -21.28 9.77 15.56
N SER A 87 -19.99 9.76 15.22
CA SER A 87 -19.43 10.68 14.22
C SER A 87 -19.99 10.40 12.82
N MET A 88 -20.16 9.13 12.46
CA MET A 88 -20.72 8.71 11.18
C MET A 88 -22.13 9.27 10.92
N GLN A 89 -22.95 9.51 11.94
CA GLN A 89 -24.31 10.03 11.75
C GLN A 89 -24.40 11.57 11.57
N GLU A 90 -23.35 12.32 11.91
CA GLU A 90 -23.39 13.79 11.97
C GLU A 90 -23.61 14.45 10.61
N SER A 91 -22.93 13.95 9.57
CA SER A 91 -23.02 14.44 8.19
C SER A 91 -22.49 13.40 7.21
N ASP A 92 -22.78 13.58 5.92
CA ASP A 92 -22.26 12.71 4.86
C ASP A 92 -20.73 12.81 4.76
N ASP A 93 -20.15 14.00 4.97
CA ASP A 93 -18.70 14.22 5.04
C ASP A 93 -18.08 13.48 6.24
N ALA A 94 -18.73 13.51 7.41
CA ALA A 94 -18.27 12.81 8.60
C ALA A 94 -18.34 11.28 8.40
N PHE A 95 -19.41 10.79 7.78
CA PHE A 95 -19.56 9.40 7.38
C PHE A 95 -18.40 8.95 6.49
N GLN A 96 -18.11 9.70 5.43
CA GLN A 96 -17.00 9.40 4.52
C GLN A 96 -15.65 9.40 5.24
N ARG A 97 -15.35 10.41 6.06
CA ARG A 97 -14.09 10.48 6.81
C ARG A 97 -13.90 9.29 7.76
N GLN A 98 -14.98 8.83 8.39
CA GLN A 98 -14.93 7.67 9.28
C GLN A 98 -14.79 6.35 8.51
N LEU A 99 -15.36 6.23 7.30
CA LEU A 99 -15.06 5.10 6.43
C LEU A 99 -13.58 5.09 6.03
N GLU A 100 -13.03 6.25 5.66
CA GLU A 100 -11.62 6.39 5.27
C GLU A 100 -10.67 6.09 6.46
N SER A 101 -11.03 6.45 7.69
CA SER A 101 -10.22 6.17 8.89
C SER A 101 -10.06 4.67 9.18
N ILE A 102 -11.01 3.85 8.71
CA ILE A 102 -10.95 2.38 8.77
C ILE A 102 -10.61 1.74 7.41
N ASN A 103 -10.01 2.51 6.50
CA ASN A 103 -9.53 2.12 5.17
C ASN A 103 -10.63 1.65 4.17
N ILE A 104 -11.86 2.14 4.32
CA ILE A 104 -12.95 1.95 3.37
C ILE A 104 -13.09 3.22 2.52
N PHE A 105 -12.83 3.09 1.22
CA PHE A 105 -12.88 4.22 0.29
C PHE A 105 -14.21 4.19 -0.47
N LEU A 106 -15.05 5.17 -0.19
CA LEU A 106 -16.42 5.21 -0.69
C LEU A 106 -16.53 5.17 -2.22
N PRO A 107 -15.72 5.90 -3.01
CA PRO A 107 -15.82 5.82 -4.48
C PRO A 107 -15.62 4.40 -5.04
N GLU A 108 -14.76 3.61 -4.41
CA GLU A 108 -14.54 2.21 -4.80
C GLU A 108 -15.73 1.32 -4.44
N VAL A 109 -16.30 1.50 -3.24
CA VAL A 109 -17.48 0.75 -2.80
C VAL A 109 -18.68 1.09 -3.68
N MET A 110 -18.87 2.35 -4.06
CA MET A 110 -19.97 2.79 -4.93
C MET A 110 -19.86 2.20 -6.35
N GLU A 111 -18.65 2.12 -6.90
CA GLU A 111 -18.42 1.41 -8.17
C GLU A 111 -18.78 -0.07 -8.05
N ALA A 112 -18.37 -0.72 -6.96
CA ALA A 112 -18.70 -2.13 -6.70
C ALA A 112 -20.22 -2.35 -6.50
N ILE A 113 -20.92 -1.44 -5.81
CA ILE A 113 -22.39 -1.46 -5.67
C ILE A 113 -23.04 -1.40 -7.04
N THR A 114 -22.61 -0.46 -7.89
CA THR A 114 -23.16 -0.31 -9.25
C THR A 114 -22.97 -1.59 -10.07
N GLN A 115 -21.79 -2.21 -10.00
CA GLN A 115 -21.52 -3.48 -10.68
C GLN A 115 -22.36 -4.64 -10.14
N GLN A 116 -22.62 -4.65 -8.83
CA GLN A 116 -23.46 -5.66 -8.18
C GLN A 116 -24.94 -5.50 -8.58
N GLU A 117 -25.50 -4.29 -8.52
CA GLU A 117 -26.91 -4.00 -8.85
C GLU A 117 -27.25 -4.33 -10.31
N GLN A 118 -26.33 -4.05 -11.24
CA GLN A 118 -26.50 -4.40 -12.66
C GLN A 118 -26.63 -5.91 -12.91
N ARG A 119 -26.29 -6.76 -11.92
CA ARG A 119 -26.18 -8.21 -12.08
C ARG A 119 -27.03 -9.03 -11.11
N MET A 120 -27.82 -8.39 -10.25
CA MET A 120 -28.74 -9.09 -9.36
C MET A 120 -29.87 -9.78 -10.15
N GLU A 121 -29.57 -10.96 -10.68
CA GLU A 121 -30.54 -11.94 -11.15
C GLU A 121 -30.77 -12.95 -10.02
N GLU A 122 -32.02 -13.35 -9.78
CA GLU A 122 -32.30 -14.46 -8.86
C GLU A 122 -31.65 -15.74 -9.40
N ARG A 123 -30.58 -16.20 -8.73
CA ARG A 123 -29.84 -17.42 -9.07
C ARG A 123 -29.80 -18.34 -7.85
N ASP A 124 -30.12 -19.61 -8.07
CA ASP A 124 -30.07 -20.64 -7.02
C ASP A 124 -28.63 -21.14 -6.75
N THR A 125 -27.67 -20.77 -7.60
CA THR A 125 -26.24 -21.16 -7.51
C THR A 125 -25.41 -20.03 -6.91
N PRO A 126 -24.23 -20.33 -6.34
CA PRO A 126 -23.32 -19.29 -5.85
C PRO A 126 -22.78 -18.45 -7.01
N ASP A 127 -22.47 -17.19 -6.74
CA ASP A 127 -21.89 -16.25 -7.71
C ASP A 127 -20.87 -15.36 -7.00
N LEU A 128 -19.77 -16.00 -6.59
CA LEU A 128 -18.64 -15.34 -5.94
C LEU A 128 -17.79 -14.65 -7.00
N ARG A 129 -17.52 -13.35 -6.82
CA ARG A 129 -16.73 -12.55 -7.77
C ARG A 129 -15.91 -11.47 -7.09
N VAL A 130 -14.80 -11.14 -7.72
CA VAL A 130 -14.09 -9.89 -7.47
C VAL A 130 -14.84 -8.76 -8.18
N LEU A 131 -15.41 -7.83 -7.41
CA LEU A 131 -16.14 -6.65 -7.92
C LEU A 131 -15.22 -5.45 -8.19
N SER A 132 -14.12 -5.38 -7.46
CA SER A 132 -13.10 -4.36 -7.61
C SER A 132 -11.75 -4.97 -7.25
N ALA A 133 -10.72 -4.66 -8.01
CA ALA A 133 -9.34 -4.77 -7.53
C ALA A 133 -8.60 -3.50 -7.97
N LYS A 134 -8.26 -2.64 -7.01
CA LYS A 134 -7.57 -1.38 -7.27
C LYS A 134 -6.18 -1.39 -6.65
N PRO A 135 -5.13 -1.12 -7.44
CA PRO A 135 -3.83 -0.81 -6.90
C PRO A 135 -3.86 0.60 -6.31
N ASP A 136 -3.61 0.73 -5.01
CA ASP A 136 -3.26 1.95 -4.34
C ASP A 136 -1.73 2.03 -4.24
N LEU A 137 -1.14 2.82 -5.14
CA LEU A 137 0.29 3.01 -5.20
C LEU A 137 0.68 3.97 -4.09
N LYS A 138 1.16 3.45 -2.97
CA LYS A 138 1.56 4.23 -1.80
C LYS A 138 2.91 4.89 -2.00
N TYR A 139 3.11 5.56 -3.12
CA TYR A 139 4.29 6.37 -3.35
C TYR A 139 4.41 7.45 -2.25
N PRO A 140 5.56 7.62 -1.59
CA PRO A 140 6.87 7.04 -1.91
C PRO A 140 7.15 5.68 -1.21
N VAL A 141 6.29 5.19 -0.32
CA VAL A 141 6.46 3.92 0.40
C VAL A 141 6.42 2.70 -0.55
N ASN A 142 7.47 1.86 -0.54
CA ASN A 142 7.60 0.63 -1.37
C ASN A 142 6.56 -0.47 -1.08
N ASP A 143 5.60 -0.22 -0.19
CA ASP A 143 4.51 -1.15 0.13
C ASP A 143 3.26 -0.68 -0.64
N ASN A 144 3.12 -1.13 -1.90
CA ASN A 144 1.92 -0.88 -2.69
C ASN A 144 0.74 -1.65 -2.09
N GLU A 145 -0.48 -1.14 -2.19
CA GLU A 145 -1.66 -1.86 -1.74
C GLU A 145 -2.50 -2.35 -2.92
N LEU A 146 -2.92 -3.61 -2.89
CA LEU A 146 -3.96 -4.13 -3.77
C LEU A 146 -5.22 -4.31 -2.93
N ARG A 147 -6.24 -3.49 -3.23
CA ARG A 147 -7.51 -3.44 -2.51
C ARG A 147 -8.55 -4.16 -3.34
N ILE A 148 -9.10 -5.24 -2.81
CA ILE A 148 -9.97 -6.19 -3.52
C ILE A 148 -11.31 -6.26 -2.81
N ILE A 149 -12.41 -6.08 -3.53
CA ILE A 149 -13.76 -6.32 -3.02
C ILE A 149 -14.24 -7.66 -3.58
N LEU A 150 -14.36 -8.66 -2.70
CA LEU A 150 -14.89 -9.98 -3.02
C LEU A 150 -16.32 -10.07 -2.49
N SER A 151 -17.28 -10.46 -3.33
CA SER A 151 -18.69 -10.52 -2.97
C SER A 151 -19.35 -11.75 -3.57
N ASN A 152 -20.27 -12.38 -2.82
CA ASN A 152 -21.12 -13.45 -3.31
C ASN A 152 -22.54 -12.94 -3.52
N THR A 153 -22.97 -12.86 -4.78
CA THR A 153 -24.33 -12.42 -5.14
C THR A 153 -25.29 -13.58 -5.42
N GLY A 154 -24.80 -14.81 -5.35
CA GLY A 154 -25.57 -16.01 -5.65
C GLY A 154 -26.44 -16.51 -4.49
N GLY A 155 -27.29 -17.49 -4.77
CA GLY A 155 -28.27 -18.03 -3.82
C GLY A 155 -27.74 -19.05 -2.83
N SER A 156 -26.43 -19.36 -2.83
CA SER A 156 -25.81 -20.29 -1.86
C SER A 156 -24.53 -19.72 -1.26
N SER A 157 -24.24 -20.11 -0.01
CA SER A 157 -23.03 -19.69 0.69
C SER A 157 -21.78 -20.38 0.13
N VAL A 158 -20.66 -19.68 0.11
CA VAL A 158 -19.37 -20.20 -0.34
C VAL A 158 -18.29 -20.06 0.72
N MET A 159 -17.37 -21.02 0.72
CA MET A 159 -16.18 -21.04 1.55
C MET A 159 -14.93 -20.79 0.71
N VAL A 160 -14.06 -19.90 1.18
CA VAL A 160 -12.76 -19.60 0.58
C VAL A 160 -11.67 -19.89 1.60
N ASP A 161 -10.82 -20.87 1.30
CA ASP A 161 -9.74 -21.30 2.19
C ASP A 161 -8.46 -20.49 1.98
N GLU A 162 -8.17 -20.13 0.73
CA GLU A 162 -6.89 -19.59 0.29
C GLU A 162 -7.07 -18.65 -0.91
N ILE A 163 -6.29 -17.57 -0.94
CA ILE A 163 -6.18 -16.68 -2.10
C ILE A 163 -4.71 -16.67 -2.52
N PHE A 164 -4.49 -16.89 -3.81
CA PHE A 164 -3.18 -16.87 -4.42
C PHE A 164 -3.02 -15.61 -5.27
N LEU A 165 -1.88 -14.95 -5.12
CA LEU A 165 -1.41 -13.93 -6.03
C LEU A 165 -0.35 -14.55 -6.94
N GLU A 166 -0.66 -14.67 -8.22
CA GLU A 166 0.19 -15.30 -9.23
C GLU A 166 0.89 -14.25 -10.09
N VAL A 167 2.22 -14.34 -10.17
CA VAL A 167 3.04 -13.60 -11.12
C VAL A 167 2.98 -14.33 -12.45
N LYS A 168 2.32 -13.74 -13.44
CA LYS A 168 2.21 -14.30 -14.79
C LYS A 168 3.35 -13.89 -15.69
N ASP A 169 3.81 -12.66 -15.52
CA ASP A 169 4.94 -12.10 -16.24
C ASP A 169 5.64 -11.05 -15.37
N TRP A 170 6.89 -10.76 -15.72
CA TRP A 170 7.64 -9.66 -15.12
C TRP A 170 8.64 -9.09 -16.11
N GLU A 171 8.88 -7.80 -16.00
CA GLU A 171 9.96 -7.09 -16.70
C GLU A 171 10.76 -6.23 -15.72
N PRO A 172 12.06 -5.98 -15.96
CA PRO A 172 12.82 -5.01 -15.19
C PRO A 172 12.13 -3.64 -15.23
N ASP A 173 11.92 -3.01 -14.07
CA ASP A 173 11.37 -1.65 -14.04
C ASP A 173 12.50 -0.64 -14.19
N THR A 174 12.52 0.09 -15.31
CA THR A 174 13.57 1.06 -15.61
C THR A 174 13.21 2.49 -15.17
N ASN A 175 12.01 2.72 -14.65
CA ASN A 175 11.52 4.06 -14.28
C ASN A 175 11.79 4.36 -12.79
N ILE A 176 13.04 4.70 -12.47
CA ILE A 176 13.50 4.90 -11.09
C ILE A 176 13.28 6.35 -10.62
N ASP A 177 12.64 6.54 -9.46
CA ASP A 177 12.48 7.85 -8.79
C ASP A 177 13.47 8.02 -7.63
N PHE A 178 14.32 9.05 -7.72
CA PHE A 178 15.44 9.32 -6.81
C PHE A 178 15.12 10.31 -5.67
N SER A 179 13.88 10.74 -5.52
CA SER A 179 13.51 11.77 -4.52
C SER A 179 13.38 11.25 -3.07
N MET A 180 13.75 9.99 -2.82
CA MET A 180 13.26 9.21 -1.69
C MET A 180 14.28 8.88 -0.59
N PRO A 181 13.96 9.14 0.70
CA PRO A 181 14.68 8.57 1.83
C PRO A 181 14.17 7.16 2.16
N ALA A 182 15.09 6.21 2.31
CA ALA A 182 14.80 4.85 2.77
C ALA A 182 14.43 4.84 4.26
N ALA A 183 13.18 4.55 4.59
CA ALA A 183 12.79 4.14 5.94
C ALA A 183 11.54 3.24 5.89
N PRO A 184 11.58 2.02 6.47
CA PRO A 184 10.38 1.23 6.67
C PRO A 184 9.60 1.75 7.88
N MET A 185 8.27 1.91 7.76
CA MET A 185 7.38 2.02 8.92
C MET A 185 6.86 0.63 9.32
N GLN A 186 6.82 0.36 10.62
CA GLN A 186 6.20 -0.83 11.19
C GLN A 186 4.71 -0.59 11.42
N MET A 187 3.84 -1.22 10.62
CA MET A 187 2.44 -1.53 10.97
C MET A 187 2.03 -2.84 10.28
N LEU A 188 1.09 -3.58 10.86
CA LEU A 188 0.78 -4.97 10.48
C LEU A 188 -0.44 -5.04 9.55
N PHE A 189 -0.20 -5.37 8.27
CA PHE A 189 -1.18 -5.68 7.22
C PHE A 189 -0.78 -7.01 6.54
N LEU A 190 -1.61 -7.55 5.63
CA LEU A 190 -1.23 -8.75 4.87
C LEU A 190 -0.08 -8.41 3.93
N LYS A 191 1.12 -8.76 4.33
CA LYS A 191 2.33 -8.47 3.58
C LYS A 191 2.67 -9.67 2.69
N ALA A 192 2.70 -9.45 1.39
CA ALA A 192 3.29 -10.36 0.43
C ALA A 192 4.50 -9.68 -0.21
N GLU A 193 5.63 -10.37 -0.20
CA GLU A 193 6.88 -9.89 -0.79
C GLU A 193 7.13 -10.59 -2.11
N LEU A 194 7.05 -9.84 -3.22
CA LEU A 194 7.23 -10.35 -4.57
C LEU A 194 8.71 -10.50 -4.95
N SER A 195 8.99 -11.51 -5.74
CA SER A 195 10.29 -11.88 -6.28
C SER A 195 10.14 -12.49 -7.67
N VAL A 196 11.08 -12.21 -8.56
CA VAL A 196 11.15 -12.83 -9.89
C VAL A 196 11.43 -14.34 -9.83
N GLU A 197 11.93 -14.85 -8.70
CA GLU A 197 12.26 -16.27 -8.52
C GLU A 197 11.04 -17.12 -8.12
N LYS A 198 9.92 -16.49 -7.72
CA LYS A 198 8.73 -17.18 -7.24
C LYS A 198 7.48 -16.65 -7.96
N SER A 199 6.75 -17.57 -8.58
CA SER A 199 5.60 -17.26 -9.45
C SER A 199 4.25 -17.23 -8.73
N GLU A 200 4.17 -17.69 -7.49
CA GLU A 200 2.90 -17.81 -6.75
C GLU A 200 3.10 -17.52 -5.26
N TYR A 201 2.26 -16.65 -4.70
CA TYR A 201 2.32 -16.22 -3.31
C TYR A 201 0.98 -16.47 -2.64
N THR A 202 0.98 -17.34 -1.63
CA THR A 202 -0.21 -17.48 -0.80
C THR A 202 -0.34 -16.36 0.23
N LEU A 203 -1.54 -15.82 0.37
CA LEU A 203 -1.92 -14.73 1.27
C LEU A 203 -2.51 -15.19 2.63
N PHE A 204 -2.01 -16.31 3.19
CA PHE A 204 -2.61 -17.03 4.33
C PHE A 204 -2.69 -16.29 5.68
N SER A 205 -2.03 -15.16 5.89
CA SER A 205 -1.97 -14.51 7.23
C SER A 205 -3.31 -13.97 7.75
N LEU A 206 -4.40 -14.18 7.02
CA LEU A 206 -5.80 -13.97 7.42
C LEU A 206 -6.48 -15.19 8.09
N ASN A 207 -5.80 -16.34 8.21
CA ASN A 207 -6.35 -17.62 8.69
C ASN A 207 -5.96 -17.95 10.14
N ASP A 208 -5.75 -16.97 11.01
CA ASP A 208 -5.44 -17.29 12.41
C ASP A 208 -6.60 -17.97 13.16
N THR A 209 -7.79 -18.19 12.56
CA THR A 209 -8.78 -19.10 13.17
C THR A 209 -9.65 -19.99 12.26
N GLN A 210 -10.25 -19.59 11.13
CA GLN A 210 -11.16 -20.47 10.34
C GLN A 210 -11.32 -20.05 8.86
N PRO A 211 -11.76 -20.96 7.95
CA PRO A 211 -12.11 -20.63 6.56
C PRO A 211 -13.10 -19.46 6.45
N ARG A 212 -12.98 -18.66 5.38
CA ARG A 212 -13.85 -17.50 5.16
C ARG A 212 -15.16 -17.92 4.52
N ILE A 213 -16.28 -17.54 5.12
CA ILE A 213 -17.63 -17.84 4.62
C ILE A 213 -18.25 -16.55 4.07
N PHE A 214 -18.65 -16.58 2.81
CA PHE A 214 -19.47 -15.56 2.17
C PHE A 214 -20.89 -16.13 2.04
N GLY A 215 -21.86 -15.54 2.74
CA GLY A 215 -23.25 -15.98 2.73
C GLY A 215 -23.98 -15.63 1.44
N GLU A 216 -25.29 -15.89 1.45
CA GLU A 216 -26.16 -15.83 0.26
C GLU A 216 -26.61 -14.40 -0.08
N ARG A 217 -26.88 -14.12 -1.36
CA ARG A 217 -27.57 -12.90 -1.83
C ARG A 217 -26.94 -11.59 -1.35
N GLY A 218 -25.62 -11.53 -1.28
CA GLY A 218 -24.88 -10.36 -0.81
C GLY A 218 -24.65 -10.30 0.70
N ASP A 219 -25.12 -11.29 1.48
CA ASP A 219 -24.78 -11.48 2.89
C ASP A 219 -23.36 -12.07 3.01
N GLY A 220 -22.37 -11.38 2.47
CA GLY A 220 -21.05 -11.94 2.25
C GLY A 220 -20.25 -11.10 1.29
N ALA A 221 -19.71 -10.00 1.79
CA ALA A 221 -18.74 -9.20 1.07
C ALA A 221 -17.60 -8.79 2.00
N GLU A 222 -16.40 -8.78 1.46
CA GLU A 222 -15.20 -8.43 2.21
C GLU A 222 -14.26 -7.57 1.37
N LEU A 223 -13.73 -6.53 2.02
CA LEU A 223 -12.61 -5.75 1.53
C LEU A 223 -11.31 -6.42 1.99
N ILE A 224 -10.53 -6.88 1.03
CA ILE A 224 -9.22 -7.50 1.25
C ILE A 224 -8.16 -6.49 0.81
N VAL A 225 -7.28 -6.10 1.74
CA VAL A 225 -6.16 -5.21 1.45
C VAL A 225 -4.88 -6.00 1.56
N ILE A 226 -4.13 -6.08 0.45
CA ILE A 226 -2.84 -6.78 0.36
C ILE A 226 -1.76 -5.73 0.23
N GLN A 227 -0.84 -5.67 1.18
CA GLN A 227 0.39 -4.90 1.04
C GLN A 227 1.42 -5.73 0.28
N LEU A 228 1.89 -5.17 -0.82
CA LEU A 228 2.79 -5.77 -1.76
C LEU A 228 4.14 -5.08 -1.64
N SER A 229 5.08 -5.90 -1.18
CA SER A 229 6.53 -5.87 -1.33
C SER A 229 7.01 -6.18 -2.75
N SER A 230 8.13 -5.68 -3.20
CA SER A 230 9.01 -6.47 -4.10
C SER A 230 10.39 -6.52 -3.48
N ILE A 231 11.23 -7.52 -3.75
CA ILE A 231 12.70 -7.54 -3.51
C ILE A 231 13.53 -7.16 -4.74
N ASN A 232 12.88 -7.06 -5.91
CA ASN A 232 13.50 -6.74 -7.19
C ASN A 232 12.95 -5.43 -7.76
N ASN A 233 13.80 -4.70 -8.50
CA ASN A 233 13.36 -3.58 -9.32
C ASN A 233 12.64 -4.11 -10.57
N ALA A 234 11.34 -4.34 -10.45
CA ALA A 234 10.57 -5.05 -11.46
C ALA A 234 9.14 -4.52 -11.52
N LYS A 235 8.59 -4.59 -12.73
CA LYS A 235 7.17 -4.46 -13.00
C LYS A 235 6.61 -5.88 -13.12
N TYR A 236 5.61 -6.19 -12.31
CA TYR A 236 4.95 -7.49 -12.31
C TYR A 236 3.57 -7.39 -12.96
N SER A 237 3.21 -8.42 -13.72
CA SER A 237 1.85 -8.64 -14.20
C SER A 237 1.23 -9.77 -13.39
N LEU A 238 0.20 -9.43 -12.62
CA LEU A 238 -0.36 -10.27 -11.58
C LEU A 238 -1.78 -10.75 -11.94
N GLN A 239 -2.13 -11.95 -11.48
CA GLN A 239 -3.48 -12.49 -11.48
C GLN A 239 -3.80 -13.08 -10.11
N LEU A 240 -5.02 -12.85 -9.62
CA LEU A 240 -5.56 -13.52 -8.46
C LEU A 240 -6.16 -14.86 -8.86
N ARG A 241 -5.85 -15.90 -8.09
CA ARG A 241 -6.51 -17.20 -8.17
C ARG A 241 -7.18 -17.49 -6.83
N ILE A 242 -8.50 -17.63 -6.83
CA ILE A 242 -9.33 -17.81 -5.63
C ILE A 242 -10.13 -19.12 -5.77
N PRO A 243 -9.63 -20.24 -5.25
CA PRO A 243 -10.43 -21.45 -5.10
C PRO A 243 -11.55 -21.24 -4.09
N TYR A 244 -12.74 -21.75 -4.38
CA TYR A 244 -13.87 -21.72 -3.46
C TYR A 244 -14.62 -23.05 -3.45
N GLN A 245 -15.37 -23.29 -2.39
CA GLN A 245 -16.28 -24.43 -2.25
C GLN A 245 -17.69 -23.94 -1.94
N ASP A 246 -18.67 -24.38 -2.73
CA ASP A 246 -20.09 -24.19 -2.44
C ASP A 246 -20.49 -25.05 -1.24
N LEU A 247 -21.04 -24.44 -0.20
CA LEU A 247 -21.43 -25.14 1.03
C LEU A 247 -22.71 -25.97 0.85
N SER A 248 -23.55 -25.63 -0.13
CA SER A 248 -24.81 -26.34 -0.38
C SER A 248 -24.61 -27.63 -1.18
N THR A 249 -23.71 -27.62 -2.16
CA THR A 249 -23.46 -28.75 -3.07
C THR A 249 -22.14 -29.47 -2.82
N GLY A 250 -21.19 -28.83 -2.11
CA GLY A 250 -19.83 -29.32 -1.95
C GLY A 250 -18.94 -29.16 -3.20
N ASN A 251 -19.48 -28.58 -4.28
CA ASN A 251 -18.74 -28.38 -5.52
C ASN A 251 -17.62 -27.35 -5.32
N LYS A 252 -16.49 -27.59 -5.98
CA LYS A 252 -15.33 -26.68 -5.95
C LYS A 252 -15.24 -25.90 -7.25
N GLY A 253 -14.90 -24.63 -7.16
CA GLY A 253 -14.65 -23.74 -8.28
C GLY A 253 -13.37 -22.93 -8.07
N ILE A 254 -12.97 -22.20 -9.12
CA ILE A 254 -11.82 -21.28 -9.07
C ILE A 254 -12.22 -20.01 -9.79
N ILE A 255 -11.99 -18.86 -9.15
CA ILE A 255 -12.09 -17.55 -9.77
C ILE A 255 -10.68 -17.13 -10.17
N TYR A 256 -10.55 -16.65 -11.40
CA TYR A 256 -9.36 -15.96 -11.88
C TYR A 256 -9.71 -14.50 -12.04
N TYR A 257 -8.90 -13.60 -11.50
CA TYR A 257 -9.12 -12.17 -11.68
C TYR A 257 -7.80 -11.43 -11.97
N PRO A 258 -7.71 -10.63 -13.03
CA PRO A 258 -8.67 -10.49 -14.13
C PRO A 258 -8.92 -11.82 -14.85
N ASP A 259 -10.03 -11.94 -15.58
CA ASP A 259 -10.43 -13.19 -16.23
C ASP A 259 -9.37 -13.64 -17.27
N THR A 260 -9.39 -14.92 -17.65
CA THR A 260 -8.42 -15.44 -18.64
C THR A 260 -8.63 -14.75 -19.99
N GLY A 261 -7.69 -13.87 -20.37
CA GLY A 261 -7.76 -13.07 -21.59
C GLY A 261 -7.97 -11.57 -21.36
N GLU A 262 -8.19 -11.14 -20.13
CA GLU A 262 -8.18 -9.73 -19.74
C GLU A 262 -6.75 -9.24 -19.43
N ASN A 263 -6.58 -7.91 -19.38
CA ASN A 263 -5.31 -7.31 -19.01
C ASN A 263 -5.01 -7.60 -17.53
N LEU A 264 -3.80 -8.07 -17.25
CA LEU A 264 -3.34 -8.39 -15.90
C LEU A 264 -3.19 -7.15 -15.03
N ILE A 265 -3.17 -7.35 -13.71
CA ILE A 265 -2.90 -6.27 -12.76
C ILE A 265 -1.42 -5.93 -12.85
N GLU A 266 -1.09 -4.74 -13.36
CA GLU A 266 0.29 -4.27 -13.47
C GLU A 266 0.70 -3.53 -12.20
N LEU A 267 1.83 -3.92 -11.60
CA LEU A 267 2.43 -3.25 -10.45
C LEU A 267 3.91 -2.99 -10.66
N SER A 268 4.31 -1.74 -10.45
CA SER A 268 5.69 -1.29 -10.55
C SER A 268 6.32 -1.14 -9.17
N PHE A 269 7.51 -1.71 -9.00
CA PHE A 269 8.34 -1.54 -7.80
C PHE A 269 9.68 -0.89 -8.15
N PRO A 270 9.66 0.43 -8.42
CA PRO A 270 10.87 1.19 -8.68
C PRO A 270 11.66 1.33 -7.37
N TYR A 271 12.67 0.50 -7.21
CA TYR A 271 13.58 0.60 -6.07
C TYR A 271 14.39 1.89 -6.14
N SER A 272 14.60 2.55 -4.98
CA SER A 272 15.76 3.44 -4.84
C SER A 272 17.03 2.59 -4.98
N PRO A 273 18.01 2.97 -5.82
CA PRO A 273 19.04 2.05 -6.25
C PRO A 273 19.92 1.62 -5.08
N GLY A 274 19.85 0.34 -4.74
CA GLY A 274 21.08 -0.42 -4.59
C GLY A 274 21.65 -0.61 -5.99
N TRP A 275 22.76 0.05 -6.29
CA TRP A 275 23.44 -0.06 -7.59
C TRP A 275 23.65 -1.53 -7.95
N ASN A 276 22.92 -2.03 -8.94
CA ASN A 276 23.22 -3.30 -9.59
C ASN A 276 23.80 -3.02 -10.98
N GLN A 277 24.48 -4.02 -11.54
CA GLN A 277 25.24 -3.93 -12.78
C GLN A 277 24.39 -3.64 -14.04
N ASP A 278 23.07 -3.63 -13.93
CA ASP A 278 22.13 -3.56 -15.07
C ASP A 278 21.50 -2.17 -15.23
N ILE A 279 21.75 -1.22 -14.31
CA ILE A 279 21.27 0.17 -14.40
C ILE A 279 22.36 1.06 -15.02
N THR A 280 22.07 1.65 -16.19
CA THR A 280 22.98 2.57 -16.88
C THR A 280 22.56 4.04 -16.68
N PRO A 281 23.49 5.02 -16.77
CA PRO A 281 23.16 6.45 -16.64
C PRO A 281 22.10 6.95 -17.62
N GLU A 282 21.98 6.30 -18.77
CA GLU A 282 21.03 6.62 -19.84
C GLU A 282 19.59 6.25 -19.46
N SER A 283 19.39 5.33 -18.52
CA SER A 283 18.06 4.92 -18.04
C SER A 283 17.53 5.79 -16.90
N ILE A 284 18.23 6.87 -16.51
CA ILE A 284 17.88 7.73 -15.38
C ILE A 284 16.97 8.89 -15.82
N LEU A 285 15.70 8.87 -15.39
CA LEU A 285 14.78 10.00 -15.54
C LEU A 285 15.22 11.20 -14.67
N GLU A 286 14.96 12.42 -15.16
CA GLU A 286 15.42 13.67 -14.53
C GLU A 286 16.95 13.76 -14.27
N GLY A 287 17.78 13.05 -15.06
CA GLY A 287 19.24 13.01 -14.90
C GLY A 287 19.91 14.37 -14.70
N THR A 288 19.42 15.43 -15.38
CA THR A 288 19.91 16.81 -15.19
C THR A 288 19.65 17.37 -13.78
N LYS A 289 18.49 17.06 -13.17
CA LYS A 289 18.13 17.49 -11.82
C LYS A 289 18.93 16.71 -10.79
N ILE A 290 19.11 15.41 -11.00
CA ILE A 290 19.97 14.55 -10.16
C ILE A 290 21.42 15.04 -10.22
N PHE A 291 21.95 15.28 -11.42
CA PHE A 291 23.25 15.91 -11.63
C PHE A 291 23.36 17.22 -10.85
N SER A 292 22.38 18.11 -10.95
CA SER A 292 22.38 19.41 -10.24
C SER A 292 22.39 19.24 -8.71
N GLN A 293 21.68 18.27 -8.16
CA GLN A 293 21.67 17.98 -6.73
C GLN A 293 22.98 17.35 -6.25
N MET A 294 23.52 16.39 -7.00
CA MET A 294 24.84 15.81 -6.75
C MET A 294 25.93 16.88 -6.83
N GLU A 295 25.85 17.76 -7.83
CA GLU A 295 26.76 18.88 -8.01
C GLU A 295 26.72 19.82 -6.80
N LEU A 296 25.53 20.21 -6.33
CA LEU A 296 25.37 21.03 -5.13
C LEU A 296 26.03 20.38 -3.92
N LYS A 297 25.84 19.06 -3.73
CA LYS A 297 26.49 18.30 -2.66
C LYS A 297 28.01 18.27 -2.80
N PHE A 298 28.55 17.96 -3.98
CA PHE A 298 29.99 17.94 -4.23
C PHE A 298 30.61 19.33 -4.08
N ARG A 299 29.94 20.40 -4.54
CA ARG A 299 30.41 21.78 -4.33
C ARG A 299 30.42 22.16 -2.84
N LYS A 300 29.45 21.69 -2.07
CA LYS A 300 29.42 21.88 -0.61
C LYS A 300 30.59 21.15 0.08
N ILE A 301 30.84 19.89 -0.31
CA ILE A 301 32.00 19.11 0.15
C ILE A 301 33.30 19.85 -0.20
N TYR A 302 33.48 20.22 -1.47
CA TYR A 302 34.65 20.97 -1.94
C TYR A 302 34.87 22.26 -1.15
N SER A 303 33.81 23.04 -0.88
CA SER A 303 33.92 24.26 -0.07
C SER A 303 34.40 23.97 1.34
N ILE A 304 33.82 22.99 2.02
CA ILE A 304 34.19 22.62 3.39
C ILE A 304 35.65 22.15 3.43
N LEU A 305 36.05 21.28 2.49
CA LEU A 305 37.43 20.82 2.39
C LEU A 305 38.37 21.98 2.08
N LYS A 306 38.07 22.84 1.11
CA LYS A 306 38.91 23.99 0.75
C LYS A 306 39.11 24.97 1.90
N ASP A 307 38.09 25.20 2.72
CA ASP A 307 38.14 26.14 3.85
C ASP A 307 38.93 25.58 5.04
N VAL A 308 39.00 24.25 5.19
CA VAL A 308 39.63 23.59 6.34
C VAL A 308 41.02 23.05 5.99
N TYR A 309 41.22 22.55 4.76
CA TYR A 309 42.46 21.92 4.26
C TYR A 309 43.58 22.93 3.98
N ARG A 310 43.27 24.23 3.92
CA ARG A 310 44.27 25.27 3.61
C ARG A 310 45.26 25.61 4.74
N SER A 311 45.23 24.94 5.90
CA SER A 311 45.98 25.43 7.07
C SER A 311 46.67 24.43 8.01
N ASP A 312 46.44 23.12 7.96
CA ASP A 312 47.24 22.12 8.71
C ASP A 312 46.71 20.69 8.47
N GLU A 313 47.59 19.68 8.42
CA GLU A 313 47.22 18.24 8.39
C GLU A 313 46.41 17.80 9.64
N LYS A 314 46.28 18.67 10.65
CA LYS A 314 45.58 18.43 11.93
C LYS A 314 44.09 18.78 11.98
N ASN A 315 43.47 19.26 10.90
CA ASN A 315 42.07 19.73 10.95
C ASN A 315 41.01 18.77 10.37
N ILE A 316 41.32 17.47 10.28
CA ILE A 316 40.37 16.43 9.82
C ILE A 316 39.08 16.42 10.66
N GLU A 317 39.21 16.58 11.99
CA GLU A 317 38.08 16.59 12.92
C GLU A 317 37.15 17.79 12.66
N THR A 318 37.71 18.98 12.47
CA THR A 318 36.93 20.19 12.11
C THR A 318 36.28 20.07 10.73
N ALA A 319 36.91 19.41 9.76
CA ALA A 319 36.29 19.13 8.47
C ALA A 319 35.09 18.19 8.64
N ASN A 320 35.26 17.12 9.41
CA ASN A 320 34.19 16.16 9.70
C ASN A 320 33.02 16.82 10.43
N GLU A 321 33.27 17.62 11.47
CA GLU A 321 32.23 18.39 12.16
C GLU A 321 31.41 19.27 11.21
N LYS A 322 32.08 19.98 10.29
CA LYS A 322 31.40 20.81 9.29
C LYS A 322 30.62 19.99 8.26
N LEU A 323 31.14 18.84 7.84
CA LEU A 323 30.44 17.92 6.94
C LEU A 323 29.16 17.37 7.61
N PHE A 324 29.26 16.92 8.86
CA PHE A 324 28.10 16.45 9.63
C PHE A 324 27.08 17.56 9.89
N ALA A 325 27.51 18.76 10.29
CA ALA A 325 26.62 19.91 10.48
C ALA A 325 25.93 20.33 9.17
N ALA A 326 26.55 20.04 8.02
CA ALA A 326 26.00 20.27 6.70
C ALA A 326 25.02 19.17 6.24
N GLY A 327 24.77 18.15 7.06
CA GLY A 327 23.89 17.01 6.78
C GLY A 327 24.55 15.90 5.95
N LEU A 328 25.88 15.89 5.83
CA LEU A 328 26.63 14.81 5.18
C LEU A 328 27.03 13.80 6.25
N THR A 329 26.56 12.56 6.11
CA THR A 329 26.86 11.46 7.02
C THR A 329 28.24 10.83 6.80
N THR A 330 28.95 11.28 5.76
CA THR A 330 30.29 10.83 5.37
C THR A 330 31.36 11.83 5.80
N GLY A 331 32.39 11.39 6.50
CA GLY A 331 33.57 12.18 6.88
C GLY A 331 34.84 11.72 6.15
N ILE A 332 35.97 12.38 6.42
CA ILE A 332 37.31 11.94 6.02
C ILE A 332 37.78 10.87 7.02
N GLY A 333 38.08 9.66 6.54
CA GLY A 333 38.59 8.56 7.37
C GLY A 333 37.58 7.91 8.32
N THR A 334 36.28 8.28 8.25
CA THR A 334 35.18 7.67 9.01
C THR A 334 34.30 6.88 8.07
N PHE A 335 34.17 5.55 8.23
CA PHE A 335 33.39 4.74 7.30
C PHE A 335 31.87 4.94 7.47
N PRO A 336 31.09 5.14 6.38
CA PRO A 336 31.55 5.34 5.00
C PRO A 336 32.19 6.72 4.81
N ASP A 337 33.41 6.75 4.24
CA ASP A 337 34.18 7.98 4.12
C ASP A 337 33.93 8.67 2.76
N ILE A 338 34.36 9.93 2.62
CA ILE A 338 34.19 10.67 1.36
C ILE A 338 34.86 9.94 0.19
N GLY A 339 35.98 9.26 0.41
CA GLY A 339 36.64 8.44 -0.62
C GLY A 339 35.72 7.34 -1.13
N SER A 340 35.14 6.56 -0.23
CA SER A 340 34.15 5.51 -0.49
C SER A 340 32.93 6.05 -1.25
N MET A 341 32.44 7.22 -0.85
CA MET A 341 31.34 7.90 -1.54
C MET A 341 31.73 8.29 -2.98
N LEU A 342 32.94 8.83 -3.20
CA LEU A 342 33.42 9.24 -4.53
C LEU A 342 33.74 8.07 -5.46
N LEU A 343 34.01 6.90 -4.92
CA LEU A 343 34.21 5.68 -5.71
C LEU A 343 32.89 5.17 -6.26
N VAL A 344 31.85 5.17 -5.43
CA VAL A 344 30.50 4.77 -5.84
C VAL A 344 29.88 5.86 -6.71
N PHE A 345 29.69 7.06 -6.19
CA PHE A 345 28.88 8.11 -6.81
C PHE A 345 29.65 9.03 -7.78
N GLY A 346 30.99 9.02 -7.76
CA GLY A 346 31.81 9.84 -8.66
C GLY A 346 31.62 9.49 -10.13
N PRO A 347 31.75 8.21 -10.56
CA PRO A 347 31.52 7.80 -11.94
C PRO A 347 30.15 8.21 -12.46
N ILE A 348 29.10 7.97 -11.69
CA ILE A 348 27.71 8.31 -12.03
C ILE A 348 27.52 9.81 -12.21
N PHE A 349 28.12 10.62 -11.34
CA PHE A 349 28.05 12.07 -11.46
C PHE A 349 28.70 12.58 -12.75
N LEU A 350 29.79 11.95 -13.19
CA LEU A 350 30.46 12.29 -14.44
C LEU A 350 29.64 11.83 -15.65
N GLU A 351 29.03 10.65 -15.58
CA GLU A 351 28.18 10.12 -16.65
C GLU A 351 26.86 10.89 -16.80
N LEU A 352 26.30 11.41 -15.71
CA LEU A 352 25.11 12.25 -15.71
C LEU A 352 25.38 13.71 -16.10
N ALA A 353 26.65 14.12 -16.24
CA ALA A 353 27.00 15.50 -16.54
C ALA A 353 26.57 15.90 -17.96
N PRO A 354 25.80 16.98 -18.14
CA PRO A 354 25.55 17.56 -19.47
C PRO A 354 26.87 17.80 -20.21
N SER A 355 26.88 17.63 -21.54
CA SER A 355 28.13 17.67 -22.33
C SER A 355 28.93 18.96 -22.13
N ASP A 356 28.25 20.10 -21.93
CA ASP A 356 28.82 21.42 -21.67
C ASP A 356 29.37 21.59 -20.24
N ARG A 357 29.06 20.67 -19.32
CA ARG A 357 29.46 20.70 -17.90
C ARG A 357 30.35 19.53 -17.48
N SER A 358 30.58 18.57 -18.37
CA SER A 358 31.43 17.38 -18.17
C SER A 358 32.82 17.72 -17.62
N ILE A 359 33.51 18.69 -18.21
CA ILE A 359 34.85 19.12 -17.80
C ILE A 359 34.83 19.74 -16.38
N GLU A 360 33.79 20.51 -16.04
CA GLU A 360 33.65 21.10 -14.71
C GLU A 360 33.37 20.04 -13.65
N ALA A 361 32.53 19.06 -13.99
CA ALA A 361 32.20 17.93 -13.13
C ALA A 361 33.44 17.06 -12.85
N GLU A 362 34.23 16.76 -13.89
CA GLU A 362 35.48 16.01 -13.76
C GLU A 362 36.48 16.75 -12.88
N LYS A 363 36.66 18.05 -13.13
CA LYS A 363 37.53 18.89 -12.31
C LYS A 363 37.09 18.95 -10.85
N LEU A 364 35.79 19.04 -10.58
CA LEU A 364 35.25 19.07 -9.22
C LEU A 364 35.58 17.77 -8.47
N ILE A 365 35.42 16.61 -9.10
CA ILE A 365 35.75 15.31 -8.48
C ILE A 365 37.26 15.18 -8.26
N GLN A 366 38.09 15.57 -9.24
CA GLN A 366 39.55 15.55 -9.11
C GLN A 366 40.03 16.47 -7.98
N ASP A 367 39.50 17.68 -7.91
CA ASP A 367 39.82 18.67 -6.88
C ASP A 367 39.45 18.16 -5.47
N ILE A 368 38.29 17.52 -5.32
CA ILE A 368 37.90 16.91 -4.04
C ILE A 368 38.86 15.75 -3.69
N ARG A 369 39.15 14.86 -4.64
CA ARG A 369 40.08 13.72 -4.41
C ARG A 369 41.47 14.19 -3.97
N ALA A 370 42.00 15.23 -4.60
CA ALA A 370 43.31 15.80 -4.27
C ALA A 370 43.38 16.40 -2.84
N MET A 371 42.23 16.72 -2.24
CA MET A 371 42.13 17.19 -0.85
C MET A 371 41.94 16.07 0.16
N LEU A 372 41.75 14.82 -0.28
CA LEU A 372 41.63 13.66 0.61
C LEU A 372 43.00 13.03 0.88
N PRO A 373 43.24 12.50 2.10
CA PRO A 373 44.47 11.77 2.41
C PRO A 373 44.67 10.57 1.47
N GLU A 374 45.92 10.27 1.10
CA GLU A 374 46.26 9.17 0.17
C GLU A 374 45.65 7.81 0.58
N LYS A 375 45.53 7.52 1.88
CA LYS A 375 44.91 6.28 2.40
C LYS A 375 43.41 6.17 2.12
N SER A 376 42.72 7.29 1.89
CA SER A 376 41.29 7.34 1.54
C SER A 376 41.05 7.32 0.04
N GLN A 377 42.10 7.31 -0.79
CA GLN A 377 42.00 7.28 -2.26
C GLN A 377 42.08 5.86 -2.85
N SER A 378 42.44 4.86 -2.04
CA SER A 378 42.86 3.52 -2.51
C SER A 378 41.94 2.36 -2.10
N PHE A 379 40.67 2.62 -1.76
CA PHE A 379 39.70 1.56 -1.45
C PHE A 379 38.77 1.25 -2.61
#